data_AF-A0A8T2ZCL1-F1
#
_entry.id   AF-A0A8T2ZCL1-F1
#
_cell.length_a   1.000
_cell.length_b   1.000
_cell.length_c   1.000
_cell.angle_alpha   90.00
_cell.angle_beta   90.00
_cell.angle_gamma   90.00
#
_symmetry.space_group_name_H-M   'P 1'
#
loop_
_entity.id
_entity.type
_entity.pdbx_description
1 polymer ?
#
loop_
_entity_poly.entity_id
_entity_poly.type
_entity_poly.pdbx_seq_one_letter_code
_entity_poly.pdbx_strand_id
1 'polypeptide(L)'
;MALALTVMLITLFPFSLALNGILYAAIPLLGICYGIFYDIMVPPASELFGLKHFGLIYMGLGNPTGALLVSGLLAGYAYDAEAAKQDSSACVGHDCFEVTFLVLAGVCGLGTILSIILTVRIRPVYQLLYSGGSFRLPQTPGH
;
A
#
# COMPACT_ATOMS: atom_id res chain seq x y z
N MET A 1 -0.08 -1.41 -9.31
CA MET A 1 -0.66 -1.41 -7.95
C MET A 1 -0.81 -2.82 -7.39
N ALA A 2 -1.75 -3.63 -7.90
CA ALA A 2 -1.97 -5.01 -7.43
C ALA A 2 -0.69 -5.87 -7.36
N LEU A 3 0.19 -5.81 -8.37
CA LEU A 3 1.47 -6.55 -8.37
C LEU A 3 2.36 -6.16 -7.18
N ALA A 4 2.51 -4.87 -6.89
CA ALA A 4 3.32 -4.40 -5.77
C ALA A 4 2.74 -4.87 -4.43
N LEU A 5 1.40 -4.80 -4.27
CA LEU A 5 0.71 -5.29 -3.07
C LEU A 5 0.83 -6.81 -2.89
N THR A 6 0.79 -7.59 -3.98
CA THR A 6 1.03 -9.03 -3.92
C THR A 6 2.46 -9.37 -3.50
N VAL A 7 3.46 -8.63 -4.03
CA VAL A 7 4.86 -8.84 -3.65
C VAL A 7 5.10 -8.45 -2.19
N MET A 8 4.49 -7.36 -1.71
CA MET A 8 4.49 -7.02 -0.29
C MET A 8 3.89 -8.12 0.58
N LEU A 9 2.73 -8.65 0.21
CA LEU A 9 2.09 -9.75 0.94
C LEU A 9 3.01 -10.98 1.02
N ILE A 10 3.61 -11.37 -0.11
CA ILE A 10 4.54 -12.50 -0.18
C ILE A 10 5.80 -12.24 0.64
N THR A 11 6.25 -10.98 0.78
CA THR A 11 7.45 -10.62 1.56
C THR A 11 7.15 -10.54 3.06
N LEU A 12 5.94 -10.14 3.44
CA LEU A 12 5.50 -10.03 4.84
C LEU A 12 5.15 -11.38 5.46
N PHE A 13 4.63 -12.32 4.68
CA PHE A 13 4.29 -13.67 5.15
C PHE A 13 5.48 -14.44 5.78
N PRO A 14 6.67 -14.56 5.14
CA PRO A 14 7.83 -15.22 5.75
C PRO A 14 8.45 -14.43 6.89
N PHE A 15 8.17 -13.12 7.00
CA PHE A 15 8.55 -12.30 8.16
C PHE A 15 7.85 -12.78 9.43
N SER A 16 6.62 -13.30 9.28
CA SER A 16 5.85 -13.95 10.36
C SER A 16 6.42 -15.30 10.78
N LEU A 17 7.34 -15.91 10.03
CA LEU A 17 7.88 -17.24 10.30
C LEU A 17 9.32 -17.20 10.85
N ALA A 18 9.88 -16.01 11.09
CA ALA A 18 11.23 -15.79 11.63
C ALA A 18 12.34 -16.65 10.99
N LEU A 19 12.29 -16.85 9.67
CA LEU A 19 13.32 -17.59 8.95
C LEU A 19 14.64 -16.80 8.98
N ASN A 20 15.60 -17.30 9.75
CA ASN A 20 16.94 -16.72 9.91
C ASN A 20 17.59 -16.48 8.53
N GLY A 21 17.89 -15.20 8.22
CA GLY A 21 18.58 -14.78 6.99
C GLY A 21 17.70 -14.19 5.88
N ILE A 22 16.40 -14.51 5.83
CA ILE A 22 15.49 -13.94 4.82
C ILE A 22 15.23 -12.45 5.04
N LEU A 23 15.27 -12.00 6.29
CA LEU A 23 15.03 -10.61 6.67
C LEU A 23 15.94 -9.63 5.91
N TYR A 24 17.23 -9.94 5.79
CA TYR A 24 18.20 -9.07 5.14
C TYR A 24 17.91 -8.84 3.65
N ALA A 25 17.39 -9.85 2.96
CA ALA A 25 17.00 -9.73 1.55
C ALA A 25 15.58 -9.17 1.39
N ALA A 26 14.68 -9.46 2.32
CA ALA A 26 13.27 -9.06 2.28
C ALA A 26 13.08 -7.55 2.51
N ILE A 27 13.82 -6.94 3.45
CA ILE A 27 13.70 -5.50 3.76
C ILE A 27 13.95 -4.58 2.55
N PRO A 28 15.06 -4.71 1.79
CA PRO A 28 15.28 -3.85 0.63
C PRO A 28 14.24 -4.10 -0.48
N LEU A 29 13.82 -5.36 -0.68
CA LEU A 29 12.77 -5.69 -1.64
C LEU A 29 11.43 -5.03 -1.26
N LEU A 30 11.07 -5.09 0.03
CA LEU A 30 9.87 -4.46 0.57
C LEU A 30 9.90 -2.93 0.37
N GLY A 31 11.07 -2.31 0.62
CA GLY A 31 11.27 -0.87 0.40
C GLY A 31 11.07 -0.45 -1.05
N ILE A 32 11.65 -1.21 -2.00
CA ILE A 32 11.48 -0.94 -3.45
C ILE A 32 10.00 -1.07 -3.85
N CYS A 33 9.34 -2.15 -3.44
CA CYS A 33 7.92 -2.34 -3.74
C CYS A 33 7.04 -1.24 -3.12
N TYR A 34 7.38 -0.76 -1.92
CA TYR A 34 6.67 0.33 -1.26
C TYR A 34 6.84 1.67 -1.97
N GLY A 35 8.04 1.97 -2.48
CA GLY A 35 8.24 3.13 -3.33
C GLY A 35 7.38 3.08 -4.60
N ILE A 36 7.37 1.93 -5.29
CA ILE A 36 6.55 1.71 -6.49
C ILE A 36 5.05 1.86 -6.18
N PHE A 37 4.59 1.35 -5.03
CA PHE A 37 3.22 1.50 -4.59
C PHE A 37 2.83 2.97 -4.42
N TYR A 38 3.66 3.75 -3.73
CA TYR A 38 3.41 5.17 -3.48
C TYR A 38 3.34 5.98 -4.77
N ASP A 39 4.27 5.72 -5.70
CA ASP A 39 4.31 6.40 -7.00
C ASP A 39 3.07 6.11 -7.85
N ILE A 40 2.69 4.82 -7.95
CA ILE A 40 1.51 4.40 -8.73
C ILE A 40 0.20 4.88 -8.10
N MET A 41 0.17 5.22 -6.81
CA MET A 41 -1.05 5.71 -6.16
C MET A 41 -1.45 7.12 -6.60
N VAL A 42 -0.48 7.94 -7.00
CA VAL A 42 -0.69 9.37 -7.29
C VAL A 42 -1.59 9.59 -8.51
N PRO A 43 -1.34 9.00 -9.71
CA PRO A 43 -2.15 9.25 -10.90
C PRO A 43 -3.65 8.93 -10.74
N PRO A 44 -4.08 7.74 -10.29
CA PRO A 44 -5.49 7.44 -10.15
C PRO A 44 -6.16 8.29 -9.07
N ALA A 45 -5.42 8.70 -8.03
CA ALA A 45 -5.96 9.58 -6.99
C ALA A 45 -6.15 11.02 -7.49
N SER A 46 -5.26 11.55 -8.34
CA SER A 46 -5.45 12.87 -8.97
C SER A 46 -6.59 12.90 -9.99
N GLU A 47 -6.83 11.79 -10.68
CA GLU A 47 -7.95 11.62 -11.62
C GLU A 47 -9.31 11.55 -10.89
N LEU A 48 -9.37 10.85 -9.75
CA LEU A 48 -10.63 10.61 -9.03
C LEU A 48 -11.09 11.81 -8.20
N PHE A 49 -10.16 12.51 -7.54
CA PHE A 49 -10.47 13.59 -6.58
C PHE A 49 -10.22 14.99 -7.16
N GLY A 50 -9.52 15.09 -8.30
CA GLY A 50 -9.07 16.35 -8.87
C GLY A 50 -7.95 17.02 -8.07
N LEU A 51 -7.24 17.95 -8.70
CA LEU A 51 -6.06 18.59 -8.10
C LEU A 51 -6.36 19.57 -6.95
N LYS A 52 -7.61 20.04 -6.82
CA LYS A 52 -7.95 21.14 -5.91
C LYS A 52 -7.73 20.81 -4.42
N HIS A 53 -7.92 19.55 -4.02
CA HIS A 53 -7.73 19.10 -2.63
C HIS A 53 -6.82 17.86 -2.51
N PHE A 54 -6.05 17.53 -3.56
CA PHE A 54 -5.25 16.32 -3.61
C PHE A 54 -4.25 16.20 -2.45
N GLY A 55 -3.49 17.27 -2.18
CA GLY A 55 -2.50 17.28 -1.09
C GLY A 55 -3.12 17.12 0.30
N LEU A 56 -4.32 17.69 0.53
CA LEU A 56 -5.03 17.59 1.80
C LEU A 56 -5.53 16.16 2.05
N ILE A 57 -6.09 15.52 1.02
CA ILE A 57 -6.64 14.16 1.12
C ILE A 57 -5.50 13.13 1.25
N TYR A 58 -4.49 13.23 0.39
CA TYR A 58 -3.40 12.26 0.32
C TYR A 58 -2.42 12.39 1.49
N MET A 59 -1.88 13.58 1.75
CA MET A 59 -0.88 13.80 2.80
C MET A 59 -1.49 14.17 4.14
N GLY A 60 -2.61 14.90 4.15
CA GLY A 60 -3.22 15.43 5.37
C GLY A 60 -4.13 14.45 6.11
N LEU A 61 -4.75 13.49 5.41
CA LEU A 61 -5.69 12.54 6.02
C LEU A 61 -5.22 11.09 5.90
N GLY A 62 -4.76 10.66 4.71
CA GLY A 62 -4.37 9.27 4.48
C GLY A 62 -3.23 8.81 5.39
N ASN A 63 -2.11 9.52 5.37
CA ASN A 63 -0.91 9.17 6.14
C ASN A 63 -1.14 9.15 7.67
N PRO A 64 -1.67 10.21 8.31
CA PRO A 64 -1.89 10.20 9.76
C PRO A 64 -2.93 9.17 10.19
N THR A 65 -3.97 8.93 9.40
CA THR A 65 -4.99 7.91 9.73
C THR A 65 -4.36 6.51 9.77
N GLY A 66 -3.53 6.17 8.79
CA GLY A 66 -2.83 4.89 8.76
C GLY A 66 -1.85 4.74 9.92
N ALA A 67 -1.05 5.77 10.19
CA ALA A 67 -0.08 5.77 11.28
C ALA A 67 -0.75 5.66 12.66
N LEU A 68 -1.86 6.39 12.88
CA LEU A 68 -2.59 6.35 14.16
C LEU A 68 -3.25 5.00 14.40
N LEU A 69 -3.92 4.44 13.38
CA LEU A 69 -4.64 3.17 13.54
C LEU A 69 -3.69 1.99 13.71
N VAL A 70 -2.71 1.86 12.81
CA VAL A 70 -1.84 0.67 12.76
C VAL A 70 -0.69 0.79 13.75
N SER A 71 0.00 1.94 13.77
CA SER A 71 1.18 2.12 14.62
C SER A 71 0.85 2.69 15.99
N GLY A 72 -0.10 3.61 16.08
CA GLY A 72 -0.49 4.24 17.35
C GLY A 72 -1.28 3.30 18.25
N LEU A 73 -2.45 2.86 17.78
CA LEU A 73 -3.35 2.03 18.59
C LEU A 73 -2.96 0.56 18.56
N LEU A 74 -2.85 -0.02 17.36
CA LEU A 74 -2.75 -1.47 17.23
C LEU A 74 -1.37 -1.99 17.67
N ALA A 75 -0.28 -1.37 17.20
CA ALA A 75 1.05 -1.73 17.66
C ALA A 75 1.28 -1.37 19.14
N GLY A 76 0.79 -0.21 19.61
CA GLY A 76 0.88 0.16 21.03
C GLY A 76 0.22 -0.87 21.95
N TYR A 77 -1.05 -1.22 21.67
CA TYR A 77 -1.77 -2.21 22.48
C TYR A 77 -1.15 -3.61 22.41
N ALA A 78 -0.77 -4.07 21.21
CA ALA A 78 -0.18 -5.39 21.03
C ALA A 78 1.19 -5.50 21.70
N TYR A 79 2.05 -4.49 21.56
CA TYR A 79 3.40 -4.53 22.13
C TYR A 79 3.39 -4.34 23.66
N ASP A 80 2.51 -3.50 24.20
CA ASP A 80 2.38 -3.34 25.65
C ASP A 80 1.85 -4.63 26.30
N ALA A 81 0.92 -5.33 25.65
CA ALA A 81 0.38 -6.60 26.13
C ALA A 81 1.45 -7.71 26.18
N GLU A 82 2.35 -7.76 25.18
CA GLU A 82 3.45 -8.73 25.17
C GLU A 82 4.63 -8.30 26.07
N ALA A 83 4.92 -7.01 26.19
CA ALA A 83 5.91 -6.48 27.14
C ALA A 83 5.55 -6.83 28.60
N ALA A 84 4.27 -6.74 28.96
CA ALA A 84 3.77 -7.13 30.28
C ALA A 84 4.01 -8.62 30.60
N LYS A 85 4.04 -9.50 29.59
CA LYS A 85 4.34 -10.93 29.78
C LYS A 85 5.83 -11.20 29.95
N GLN A 86 6.69 -10.33 29.40
CA GLN A 86 8.15 -10.44 29.51
C GLN A 86 8.72 -9.74 30.75
N ASP A 87 7.87 -9.13 31.60
CA ASP A 87 8.25 -8.31 32.76
C ASP A 87 9.28 -7.23 32.40
N SER A 88 9.21 -6.73 31.17
CA SER A 88 10.14 -5.76 30.60
C SER A 88 9.37 -4.53 30.11
N SER A 89 10.03 -3.38 30.11
CA SER A 89 9.46 -2.15 29.53
C SER A 89 9.55 -2.09 28.01
N ALA A 90 10.15 -3.11 27.38
CA ALA A 90 10.37 -3.17 25.94
C ALA A 90 10.20 -4.60 25.44
N CYS A 91 9.34 -4.76 24.44
CA CYS A 91 9.03 -6.03 23.82
C CYS A 91 10.06 -6.34 22.72
N VAL A 92 10.82 -7.41 22.87
CA VAL A 92 11.89 -7.81 21.93
C VAL A 92 11.70 -9.27 21.56
N GLY A 93 11.69 -9.54 20.26
CA GLY A 93 11.55 -10.90 19.74
C GLY A 93 10.52 -10.98 18.61
N HIS A 94 10.50 -12.14 17.96
CA HIS A 94 9.58 -12.41 16.84
C HIS A 94 8.12 -12.40 17.29
N ASP A 95 7.81 -12.98 18.46
CA ASP A 95 6.46 -13.06 19.02
C ASP A 95 5.80 -11.68 19.16
N CYS A 96 6.60 -10.64 19.41
CA CYS A 96 6.11 -9.28 19.55
C CYS A 96 5.57 -8.70 18.24
N PHE A 97 6.31 -8.92 17.14
CA PHE A 97 6.02 -8.30 15.86
C PHE A 97 5.16 -9.19 14.94
N GLU A 98 4.97 -10.47 15.27
CA GLU A 98 4.18 -11.40 14.46
C GLU A 98 2.78 -10.84 14.18
N VAL A 99 2.10 -10.32 15.22
CA VAL A 99 0.74 -9.78 15.12
C VAL A 99 0.69 -8.58 14.17
N THR A 100 1.66 -7.67 14.24
CA THR A 100 1.69 -6.49 13.37
C THR A 100 2.01 -6.86 11.93
N PHE A 101 2.91 -7.83 11.70
CA PHE A 101 3.17 -8.35 10.34
C PHE A 101 1.96 -9.07 9.75
N LEU A 102 1.21 -9.84 10.55
CA LEU A 102 0.00 -10.53 10.11
C LEU A 102 -1.09 -9.52 9.73
N VAL A 103 -1.31 -8.51 10.57
CA VAL A 103 -2.27 -7.43 10.30
C VAL A 103 -1.88 -6.68 9.02
N LEU A 104 -0.60 -6.34 8.86
CA LEU A 104 -0.11 -5.67 7.66
C LEU A 104 -0.29 -6.54 6.40
N ALA A 105 -0.02 -7.84 6.48
CA ALA A 105 -0.28 -8.79 5.40
C ALA A 105 -1.78 -8.85 5.04
N GLY A 106 -2.67 -8.83 6.04
CA GLY A 106 -4.11 -8.75 5.85
C GLY A 106 -4.55 -7.47 5.14
N VAL A 107 -4.00 -6.32 5.54
CA VAL A 107 -4.24 -5.02 4.89
C VAL A 107 -3.74 -5.03 3.44
N CYS A 108 -2.55 -5.58 3.18
CA CYS A 108 -2.03 -5.76 1.81
C CYS A 108 -2.92 -6.69 0.97
N GLY A 109 -3.48 -7.75 1.56
CA GLY A 109 -4.42 -8.66 0.91
C GLY A 109 -5.72 -7.95 0.51
N LEU A 110 -6.34 -7.24 1.45
CA LEU A 110 -7.53 -6.43 1.18
C LEU A 110 -7.25 -5.36 0.11
N GLY A 111 -6.11 -4.67 0.22
CA GLY A 111 -5.67 -3.69 -0.77
C GLY A 111 -5.50 -4.31 -2.16
N THR A 112 -4.97 -5.53 -2.25
CA THR A 112 -4.83 -6.25 -3.52
C THR A 112 -6.20 -6.51 -4.15
N ILE A 113 -7.16 -7.00 -3.37
CA ILE A 113 -8.52 -7.27 -3.83
C ILE A 113 -9.17 -5.98 -4.33
N LEU A 114 -9.13 -4.91 -3.54
CA LEU A 114 -9.66 -3.60 -3.92
C LEU A 114 -8.97 -3.05 -5.17
N SER A 115 -7.65 -3.21 -5.30
CA SER A 115 -6.89 -2.78 -6.47
C SER A 115 -7.27 -3.55 -7.73
N ILE A 116 -7.52 -4.86 -7.63
CA ILE A 116 -8.00 -5.68 -8.74
C ILE A 116 -9.39 -5.20 -9.17
N ILE A 117 -10.32 -5.03 -8.22
CA ILE A 117 -11.67 -4.54 -8.48
C ILE A 117 -11.62 -3.18 -9.20
N LEU A 118 -10.83 -2.25 -8.65
CA LEU A 118 -10.64 -0.93 -9.23
C LEU A 118 -10.06 -1.02 -10.65
N THR A 119 -9.04 -1.87 -10.86
CA THR A 119 -8.45 -2.08 -12.19
C THR A 119 -9.48 -2.61 -13.18
N VAL A 120 -10.32 -3.57 -12.80
CA VAL A 120 -11.39 -4.12 -13.66
C VAL A 120 -12.42 -3.04 -13.99
N ARG A 121 -12.76 -2.16 -13.05
CA ARG A 121 -13.72 -1.06 -13.25
C ARG A 121 -13.17 0.06 -14.15
N ILE A 122 -11.88 0.38 -14.04
CA ILE A 122 -11.27 1.48 -14.80
C ILE A 122 -10.81 1.02 -16.20
N ARG A 123 -10.50 -0.27 -16.40
CA ARG A 123 -10.13 -0.84 -17.70
C ARG A 123 -11.07 -0.47 -18.86
N PRO A 124 -12.41 -0.59 -18.79
CA PRO A 124 -13.28 -0.22 -19.90
C PRO A 124 -13.22 1.27 -20.25
N VAL A 125 -13.03 2.14 -19.25
CA VAL A 125 -12.90 3.59 -19.46
C VAL A 125 -11.58 3.92 -20.16
N TYR A 126 -10.48 3.31 -19.72
CA TYR A 126 -9.19 3.46 -20.40
C TYR A 126 -9.19 2.87 -21.81
N GLN A 127 -9.84 1.73 -22.00
CA GLN A 127 -9.98 1.14 -23.33
C GLN A 127 -10.78 2.04 -24.25
N LEU A 128 -11.87 2.67 -23.79
CA LEU A 128 -12.64 3.66 -24.57
C LEU A 128 -11.78 4.88 -24.96
N LEU A 129 -11.01 5.41 -24.01
CA LEU A 129 -10.14 6.59 -24.22
C LEU A 129 -8.99 6.29 -25.21
N TYR A 130 -8.36 5.12 -25.10
CA TYR A 130 -7.25 4.73 -25.97
C TYR A 130 -7.71 4.11 -27.30
N SER A 131 -8.85 3.42 -27.36
CA SER A 131 -9.46 2.98 -28.62
C SER A 131 -10.02 4.15 -29.43
N GLY A 132 -10.41 5.24 -28.75
CA GLY A 132 -10.80 6.50 -29.38
C GLY A 132 -9.62 7.31 -29.97
N GLY A 133 -8.38 6.91 -29.69
CA GLY A 133 -7.14 7.57 -30.15
C GLY A 133 -6.82 7.43 -31.65
N SER A 134 -7.79 7.06 -32.48
CA SER A 134 -7.73 7.17 -33.94
C SER A 134 -8.87 8.04 -34.49
N PHE A 135 -9.28 9.09 -33.76
CA PHE A 135 -10.18 10.10 -34.30
C PHE A 135 -9.53 11.50 -34.27
N ARG A 136 -8.93 11.81 -35.42
CA ARG A 136 -8.69 13.14 -36.00
C ARG A 136 -8.10 14.21 -35.07
N LEU A 137 -6.80 14.46 -35.24
CA LEU A 137 -6.29 15.83 -35.20
C LEU A 137 -7.16 16.71 -36.13
N PRO A 138 -7.71 17.85 -35.66
CA PRO A 138 -8.28 18.84 -36.56
C PRO A 138 -7.13 19.34 -37.44
N GLN A 139 -7.19 19.04 -38.74
CA GLN A 139 -6.42 19.77 -39.73
C GLN A 139 -7.01 21.17 -39.76
N THR A 140 -6.36 22.14 -39.11
CA THR A 140 -6.66 23.56 -39.30
C THR A 140 -6.45 23.89 -40.78
N PRO A 141 -7.49 24.27 -41.55
CA PRO A 141 -7.30 24.84 -42.87
C PRO A 141 -6.94 26.31 -42.67
N GLY A 142 -5.65 26.60 -42.64
CA GLY A 142 -5.12 27.97 -42.63
C GLY A 142 -4.58 28.31 -44.01
N HIS A 143 -5.24 29.27 -44.65
CA HIS A 143 -4.81 30.02 -45.83
C HIS A 143 -3.39 30.58 -45.73
#